data_AF-A0A3B1BN18-F1
#
_entry.id   AF-A0A3B1BN18-F1
#
_cell.length_a   1.000
_cell.length_b   1.000
_cell.length_c   1.000
_cell.angle_alpha   90.00
_cell.angle_beta   90.00
_cell.angle_gamma   90.00
#
_symmetry.space_group_name_H-M   'P 1'
#
loop_
_entity.id
_entity.type
_entity.pdbx_description
1 polymer ?
#
loop_
_entity_poly.entity_id
_entity_poly.type
_entity_poly.pdbx_seq_one_letter_code
_entity_poly.pdbx_strand_id
1 'polypeptide(L)'
;MLNKVTAISQPAHDGNCAGCHLAGSRTTASNAHQLLSSQEKICGACHENALRLSHTSGFTPTRILPAEYPVDWKGDMTCSTCHDIHSGKPGLMRGKKRGRELCMSCHDSAFFAAMPDSGASIISNGHLDARANKDLGDLDSFSIQCLGCHSGNADGGPAVQVDSNGLVRHADGAVNHPVGINYDKASRYGGYRIQARLPKSIMLPDGRLSCISCHQGYTQKHGKLVMSNQGSKLCFECHDI
;
A
#
# COMPACT_ATOMS: atom_id res chain seq x y z
N MET A 1 5.65 4.61 -42.75
CA MET A 1 6.55 4.06 -41.71
C MET A 1 6.14 4.68 -40.39
N LEU A 2 5.49 3.92 -39.52
CA LEU A 2 5.00 4.39 -38.23
C LEU A 2 6.12 4.18 -37.20
N ASN A 3 6.64 5.29 -36.67
CA ASN A 3 7.66 5.26 -35.61
C ASN A 3 7.09 4.56 -34.37
N LYS A 4 7.54 3.32 -34.14
CA LYS A 4 7.41 2.67 -32.83
C LYS A 4 8.26 3.48 -31.85
N VAL A 5 7.60 4.06 -30.84
CA VAL A 5 8.28 4.69 -29.70
C VAL A 5 9.09 3.62 -28.99
N THR A 6 10.41 3.71 -29.10
CA THR A 6 11.38 2.90 -28.36
C THR A 6 11.46 3.43 -26.92
N ALA A 7 10.47 3.08 -26.10
CA ALA A 7 10.68 3.00 -24.66
C ALA A 7 11.03 1.55 -24.35
N ILE A 8 12.10 1.33 -23.59
CA ILE A 8 12.41 0.02 -23.02
C ILE A 8 11.26 -0.28 -22.05
N SER A 9 10.24 -1.00 -22.53
CA SER A 9 9.03 -1.30 -21.78
C SER A 9 9.33 -2.31 -20.67
N GLN A 10 8.51 -2.33 -19.62
CA GLN A 10 8.46 -3.50 -18.76
C GLN A 10 7.78 -4.64 -19.53
N PRO A 11 8.48 -5.74 -19.84
CA PRO A 11 7.93 -6.80 -20.70
C PRO A 11 6.63 -7.41 -20.18
N ALA A 12 6.40 -7.34 -18.85
CA ALA A 12 5.26 -7.94 -18.18
C ALA A 12 3.91 -7.30 -18.56
N HIS A 13 3.84 -5.98 -18.72
CA HIS A 13 2.56 -5.31 -18.96
C HIS A 13 2.23 -5.06 -20.42
N ASP A 14 3.24 -5.10 -21.31
CA ASP A 14 3.05 -4.96 -22.76
C ASP A 14 2.95 -6.32 -23.48
N GLY A 15 3.11 -7.43 -22.76
CA GLY A 15 3.10 -8.77 -23.33
C GLY A 15 1.71 -9.32 -23.71
N ASN A 16 0.62 -8.80 -23.13
CA ASN A 16 -0.74 -9.26 -23.41
C ASN A 16 -1.78 -8.14 -23.24
N CYS A 17 -2.07 -7.43 -24.33
CA CYS A 17 -3.05 -6.33 -24.33
C CYS A 17 -4.47 -6.78 -23.92
N ALA A 18 -4.84 -8.04 -24.22
CA ALA A 18 -6.16 -8.60 -23.88
C ALA A 18 -6.33 -8.92 -22.40
N GLY A 19 -5.28 -8.82 -21.59
CA GLY A 19 -5.40 -8.91 -20.13
C GLY A 19 -6.05 -7.67 -19.49
N CYS A 20 -6.00 -6.52 -20.17
CA CYS A 20 -6.43 -5.25 -19.59
C CYS A 20 -7.42 -4.50 -20.49
N HIS A 21 -7.14 -4.44 -21.79
CA HIS A 21 -7.92 -3.66 -22.74
C HIS A 21 -9.01 -4.51 -23.39
N LEU A 22 -10.21 -3.95 -23.51
CA LEU A 22 -11.36 -4.60 -24.12
C LEU A 22 -11.11 -4.95 -25.60
N ALA A 23 -10.34 -4.14 -26.31
CA ALA A 23 -9.98 -4.37 -27.71
C ALA A 23 -8.90 -5.45 -27.91
N GLY A 24 -8.28 -5.94 -26.83
CA GLY A 24 -7.24 -6.97 -26.90
C GLY A 24 -6.06 -6.58 -27.78
N SER A 25 -5.66 -7.46 -28.69
CA SER A 25 -4.56 -7.20 -29.64
C SER A 25 -4.86 -6.07 -30.64
N ARG A 26 -6.12 -5.62 -30.75
CA ARG A 26 -6.53 -4.48 -31.58
C ARG A 26 -6.53 -3.15 -30.82
N THR A 27 -5.92 -3.12 -29.64
CA THR A 27 -5.78 -1.90 -28.85
C THR A 27 -4.95 -0.85 -29.60
N THR A 28 -5.46 0.36 -29.65
CA THR A 28 -4.83 1.56 -30.21
C THR A 28 -4.98 2.70 -29.21
N ALA A 29 -4.28 3.82 -29.44
CA ALA A 29 -4.42 5.00 -28.59
C ALA A 29 -5.89 5.51 -28.49
N SER A 30 -6.69 5.33 -29.54
CA SER A 30 -8.08 5.82 -29.56
C SER A 30 -9.05 4.96 -28.76
N ASN A 31 -8.75 3.66 -28.54
CA ASN A 31 -9.63 2.74 -27.83
C ASN A 31 -9.04 2.21 -26.51
N ALA A 32 -7.78 2.55 -26.17
CA ALA A 32 -7.08 2.05 -24.99
C ALA A 32 -7.77 2.40 -23.65
N HIS A 33 -8.59 3.45 -23.61
CA HIS A 33 -9.38 3.82 -22.44
C HIS A 33 -10.46 2.77 -22.07
N GLN A 34 -10.80 1.88 -23.00
CA GLN A 34 -11.77 0.80 -22.78
C GLN A 34 -11.06 -0.39 -22.12
N LEU A 35 -11.29 -0.53 -20.82
CA LEU A 35 -10.74 -1.60 -20.00
C LEU A 35 -11.78 -2.67 -19.73
N LEU A 36 -11.33 -3.90 -19.45
CA LEU A 36 -12.21 -5.03 -19.13
C LEU A 36 -13.00 -4.84 -17.82
N SER A 37 -12.48 -4.02 -16.91
CA SER A 37 -13.13 -3.60 -15.66
C SER A 37 -12.44 -2.35 -15.09
N SER A 38 -12.79 -1.94 -13.86
CA SER A 38 -12.04 -0.87 -13.17
C SER A 38 -10.56 -1.22 -13.06
N GLN A 39 -9.71 -0.19 -13.02
CA GLN A 39 -8.27 -0.39 -12.84
C GLN A 39 -7.98 -1.04 -11.50
N GLU A 40 -8.74 -0.72 -10.46
CA GLU A 40 -8.62 -1.33 -9.14
C GLU A 40 -8.79 -2.85 -9.24
N LYS A 41 -9.77 -3.32 -10.01
CA LYS A 41 -9.98 -4.76 -10.20
C LYS A 41 -8.89 -5.41 -11.06
N ILE A 42 -8.46 -4.76 -12.14
CA ILE A 42 -7.43 -5.29 -13.06
C ILE A 42 -6.08 -5.36 -12.35
N CYS A 43 -5.61 -4.23 -11.81
CA CYS A 43 -4.32 -4.13 -11.14
C CYS A 43 -4.31 -4.98 -9.87
N GLY A 44 -5.42 -4.97 -9.11
CA GLY A 44 -5.57 -5.75 -7.89
C GLY A 44 -5.48 -7.25 -8.08
N ALA A 45 -5.73 -7.79 -9.28
CA ALA A 45 -5.60 -9.22 -9.56
C ALA A 45 -4.15 -9.73 -9.43
N CYS A 46 -3.16 -8.84 -9.62
CA CYS A 46 -1.73 -9.17 -9.46
C CYS A 46 -1.06 -8.38 -8.33
N HIS A 47 -1.58 -7.18 -8.02
CA HIS A 47 -1.04 -6.25 -7.02
C HIS A 47 -2.01 -6.10 -5.84
N GLU A 48 -2.48 -7.22 -5.27
CA GLU A 48 -3.50 -7.24 -4.21
C GLU A 48 -3.19 -6.31 -3.02
N ASN A 49 -1.91 -6.23 -2.64
CA ASN A 49 -1.47 -5.40 -1.51
C ASN A 49 -1.52 -3.91 -1.82
N ALA A 50 -1.37 -3.49 -3.08
CA ALA A 50 -1.45 -2.09 -3.46
C ALA A 50 -2.84 -1.54 -3.11
N LEU A 51 -3.92 -2.25 -3.46
CA LEU A 51 -5.28 -1.81 -3.14
C LEU A 51 -5.53 -1.55 -1.64
N ARG A 52 -4.82 -2.25 -0.76
CA ARG A 52 -5.01 -2.15 0.69
C ARG A 52 -4.11 -1.11 1.35
N LEU A 53 -3.01 -0.76 0.70
CA LEU A 53 -1.91 0.02 1.28
C LEU A 53 -1.56 1.26 0.45
N SER A 54 -2.37 1.56 -0.55
CA SER A 54 -2.27 2.75 -1.38
C SER A 54 -3.15 3.88 -0.88
N HIS A 55 -2.78 5.10 -1.23
CA HIS A 55 -3.74 6.19 -1.35
C HIS A 55 -4.96 5.76 -2.18
N THR A 56 -6.15 6.20 -1.76
CA THR A 56 -7.42 5.86 -2.42
C THR A 56 -7.39 6.17 -3.92
N SER A 57 -8.00 5.30 -4.72
CA SER A 57 -8.24 5.47 -6.16
C SER A 57 -9.63 4.95 -6.53
N GLY A 58 -10.04 5.11 -7.80
CA GLY A 58 -11.34 4.67 -8.30
C GLY A 58 -12.48 5.63 -7.95
N PHE A 59 -12.19 6.92 -7.80
CA PHE A 59 -13.19 7.95 -7.47
C PHE A 59 -12.98 9.22 -8.27
N THR A 60 -14.06 9.99 -8.47
CA THR A 60 -14.00 11.31 -9.11
C THR A 60 -13.43 12.33 -8.12
N PRO A 61 -12.27 12.96 -8.39
CA PRO A 61 -11.69 13.95 -7.50
C PRO A 61 -12.55 15.22 -7.46
N THR A 62 -12.62 15.86 -6.30
CA THR A 62 -13.38 17.11 -6.11
C THR A 62 -12.65 18.35 -6.62
N ARG A 63 -11.40 18.20 -7.05
CA ARG A 63 -10.56 19.26 -7.60
C ARG A 63 -10.01 18.87 -8.95
N ILE A 64 -9.68 19.87 -9.75
CA ILE A 64 -8.97 19.66 -11.02
C ILE A 64 -7.54 19.21 -10.70
N LEU A 65 -7.15 18.04 -11.22
CA LEU A 65 -5.80 17.52 -11.07
C LEU A 65 -4.84 18.20 -12.07
N PRO A 66 -3.54 18.32 -11.74
CA PRO A 66 -2.54 18.81 -12.69
C PRO A 66 -2.51 17.94 -13.96
N ALA A 67 -2.25 18.54 -15.12
CA ALA A 67 -2.18 17.81 -16.39
C ALA A 67 -1.13 16.67 -16.41
N GLU A 68 -0.11 16.76 -15.57
CA GLU A 68 0.90 15.69 -15.36
C GLU A 68 0.30 14.40 -14.76
N TYR A 69 -0.82 14.52 -14.04
CA TYR A 69 -1.54 13.44 -13.35
C TYR A 69 -3.01 13.40 -13.82
N PRO A 70 -3.26 12.86 -15.02
CA PRO A 70 -4.59 12.89 -15.63
C PRO A 70 -5.56 11.94 -14.91
N VAL A 71 -6.83 12.32 -14.87
CA VAL A 71 -7.93 11.40 -14.58
C VAL A 71 -8.19 10.47 -15.76
N ASP A 72 -8.92 9.39 -15.51
CA ASP A 72 -9.38 8.50 -16.59
C ASP A 72 -10.47 9.17 -17.44
N TRP A 73 -10.94 8.47 -18.48
CA TRP A 73 -11.93 8.99 -19.42
C TRP A 73 -13.30 9.31 -18.78
N LYS A 74 -13.61 8.75 -17.60
CA LYS A 74 -14.82 9.05 -16.83
C LYS A 74 -14.64 10.25 -15.89
N GLY A 75 -13.41 10.73 -15.76
CA GLY A 75 -13.04 11.76 -14.80
C GLY A 75 -12.56 11.20 -13.46
N ASP A 76 -12.32 9.89 -13.33
CA ASP A 76 -11.90 9.29 -12.07
C ASP A 76 -10.38 9.30 -11.90
N MET A 77 -9.93 9.58 -10.68
CA MET A 77 -8.55 9.33 -10.28
C MET A 77 -8.36 7.83 -10.07
N THR A 78 -7.45 7.23 -10.84
CA THR A 78 -7.21 5.79 -10.87
C THR A 78 -5.72 5.49 -10.69
N CYS A 79 -5.31 4.22 -10.68
CA CYS A 79 -3.90 3.84 -10.64
C CYS A 79 -3.08 4.54 -11.75
N SER A 80 -3.65 4.68 -12.94
CA SER A 80 -3.02 5.31 -14.10
C SER A 80 -2.90 6.84 -14.00
N THR A 81 -3.49 7.47 -12.98
CA THR A 81 -3.28 8.89 -12.70
C THR A 81 -1.86 9.15 -12.18
N CYS A 82 -1.34 8.24 -11.37
CA CYS A 82 0.02 8.32 -10.84
C CYS A 82 1.01 7.46 -11.63
N HIS A 83 0.55 6.34 -12.19
CA HIS A 83 1.38 5.40 -12.93
C HIS A 83 1.14 5.47 -14.45
N ASP A 84 2.22 5.38 -15.21
CA ASP A 84 2.23 5.14 -16.64
C ASP A 84 2.67 3.71 -16.90
N ILE A 85 1.68 2.83 -17.04
CA ILE A 85 1.86 1.37 -17.00
C ILE A 85 2.74 0.88 -18.15
N HIS A 86 2.69 1.58 -19.28
CA HIS A 86 3.46 1.30 -20.50
C HIS A 86 4.84 1.99 -20.49
N SER A 87 5.19 2.71 -19.41
CA SER A 87 6.50 3.35 -19.31
C SER A 87 7.60 2.38 -18.90
N GLY A 88 8.85 2.72 -19.24
CA GLY A 88 10.03 2.03 -18.74
C GLY A 88 10.58 2.59 -17.43
N LYS A 89 9.86 3.50 -16.77
CA LYS A 89 10.39 4.25 -15.62
C LYS A 89 10.37 3.40 -14.34
N PRO A 90 11.30 3.62 -13.39
CA PRO A 90 11.22 3.02 -12.07
C PRO A 90 9.86 3.28 -11.40
N GLY A 91 9.22 2.22 -10.94
CA GLY A 91 7.88 2.27 -10.33
C GLY A 91 6.77 2.73 -11.29
N LEU A 92 7.04 2.83 -12.60
CA LEU A 92 6.12 3.29 -13.62
C LEU A 92 5.53 4.68 -13.32
N MET A 93 6.18 5.51 -12.50
CA MET A 93 5.58 6.76 -12.04
C MET A 93 5.53 7.84 -13.14
N ARG A 94 4.39 8.52 -13.25
CA ARG A 94 4.25 9.78 -13.99
C ARG A 94 5.05 10.88 -13.29
N GLY A 95 5.56 11.79 -14.10
CA GLY A 95 6.32 12.93 -13.60
C GLY A 95 7.60 12.59 -12.84
N LYS A 96 8.19 13.64 -12.25
CA LYS A 96 9.41 13.56 -11.42
C LYS A 96 9.16 13.74 -9.93
N LYS A 97 8.02 14.30 -9.54
CA LYS A 97 7.70 14.62 -8.13
C LYS A 97 7.57 13.35 -7.31
N ARG A 98 8.11 13.36 -6.08
CA ARG A 98 8.06 12.22 -5.14
C ARG A 98 7.77 12.72 -3.73
N GLY A 99 7.30 11.81 -2.87
CA GLY A 99 6.91 12.12 -1.48
C GLY A 99 6.08 13.38 -1.39
N ARG A 100 6.49 14.30 -0.51
CA ARG A 100 5.76 15.55 -0.24
C ARG A 100 5.43 16.37 -1.47
N GLU A 101 6.37 16.48 -2.41
CA GLU A 101 6.15 17.28 -3.62
C GLU A 101 5.03 16.72 -4.49
N LEU A 102 4.90 15.39 -4.54
CA LEU A 102 3.81 14.73 -5.26
C LEU A 102 2.48 14.93 -4.54
N CYS A 103 2.44 14.72 -3.22
CA CYS A 103 1.21 14.91 -2.45
C CYS A 103 0.69 16.35 -2.59
N MET A 104 1.60 17.33 -2.57
CA MET A 104 1.30 18.75 -2.73
C MET A 104 0.89 19.15 -4.16
N SER A 105 1.00 18.25 -5.16
CA SER A 105 0.44 18.53 -6.48
C SER A 105 -1.09 18.47 -6.50
N CYS A 106 -1.68 17.78 -5.52
CA CYS A 106 -3.12 17.56 -5.41
C CYS A 106 -3.70 17.95 -4.05
N HIS A 107 -2.89 18.20 -3.03
CA HIS A 107 -3.34 18.62 -1.70
C HIS A 107 -2.63 19.91 -1.30
N ASP A 108 -3.29 20.75 -0.52
CA ASP A 108 -2.64 21.92 0.09
C ASP A 108 -2.17 21.60 1.51
N SER A 109 -1.47 22.53 2.14
CA SER A 109 -0.99 22.36 3.52
C SER A 109 -2.13 22.26 4.53
N ALA A 110 -3.29 22.87 4.25
CA ALA A 110 -4.43 22.84 5.15
C ALA A 110 -5.05 21.43 5.23
N PHE A 111 -5.07 20.69 4.11
CA PHE A 111 -5.47 19.30 4.07
C PHE A 111 -4.66 18.43 5.04
N PHE A 112 -3.33 18.57 5.03
CA PHE A 112 -2.46 17.80 5.93
C PHE A 112 -2.54 18.28 7.37
N ALA A 113 -2.61 19.60 7.61
CA ALA A 113 -2.71 20.16 8.95
C ALA A 113 -4.00 19.74 9.69
N ALA A 114 -5.05 19.37 8.96
CA ALA A 114 -6.28 18.83 9.55
C ALA A 114 -6.15 17.37 10.04
N MET A 115 -5.04 16.69 9.74
CA MET A 115 -4.79 15.32 10.20
C MET A 115 -4.21 15.32 11.62
N PRO A 116 -4.46 14.25 12.41
CA PRO A 116 -3.94 14.16 13.79
C PRO A 116 -2.42 14.32 13.91
N ASP A 117 -1.67 13.90 12.90
CA ASP A 117 -0.20 13.95 12.82
C ASP A 117 0.30 15.03 11.84
N SER A 118 -0.57 15.96 11.44
CA SER A 118 -0.28 16.96 10.39
C SER A 118 0.21 16.37 9.06
N GLY A 119 -0.15 15.12 8.76
CA GLY A 119 0.18 14.42 7.52
C GLY A 119 1.56 13.76 7.49
N ALA A 120 2.31 13.77 8.59
CA ALA A 120 3.66 13.21 8.68
C ALA A 120 3.73 11.73 8.22
N SER A 121 2.72 10.93 8.57
CA SER A 121 2.65 9.49 8.27
C SER A 121 2.34 9.14 6.81
N ILE A 122 1.76 10.07 6.03
CA ILE A 122 1.28 9.78 4.67
C ILE A 122 1.99 10.61 3.59
N ILE A 123 2.66 11.70 3.96
CA ILE A 123 3.22 12.62 2.97
C ILE A 123 4.50 12.09 2.32
N SER A 124 5.11 11.07 2.92
CA SER A 124 6.39 10.51 2.49
C SER A 124 6.24 9.53 1.32
N ASN A 125 5.11 8.82 1.22
CA ASN A 125 4.90 7.81 0.19
C ASN A 125 3.45 7.84 -0.33
N GLY A 126 3.24 7.44 -1.59
CA GLY A 126 1.88 7.28 -2.10
C GLY A 126 1.21 6.01 -1.56
N HIS A 127 2.00 4.98 -1.28
CA HIS A 127 1.60 3.65 -0.84
C HIS A 127 2.64 3.16 0.20
N LEU A 128 2.29 2.25 1.11
CA LEU A 128 3.33 1.49 1.81
C LEU A 128 3.94 0.48 0.84
N ASP A 129 5.26 0.50 0.66
CA ASP A 129 5.93 -0.34 -0.34
C ASP A 129 6.65 -1.55 0.28
N ALA A 130 6.41 -2.74 -0.28
CA ALA A 130 7.11 -3.98 0.05
C ALA A 130 8.60 -3.96 -0.39
N ARG A 131 8.99 -3.07 -1.31
CA ARG A 131 10.22 -3.20 -2.10
C ARG A 131 11.41 -2.37 -1.63
N ALA A 132 11.28 -1.62 -0.53
CA ALA A 132 12.30 -0.62 -0.18
C ALA A 132 13.44 -1.12 0.72
N ASN A 133 13.31 -2.21 1.48
CA ASN A 133 14.37 -2.65 2.40
C ASN A 133 14.20 -4.12 2.79
N LYS A 134 14.75 -5.03 1.99
CA LYS A 134 14.80 -6.47 2.34
C LYS A 134 15.98 -6.82 3.25
N ASP A 135 16.88 -5.86 3.50
CA ASP A 135 18.19 -6.09 4.12
C ASP A 135 18.34 -5.56 5.56
N LEU A 136 17.25 -5.16 6.22
CA LEU A 136 17.26 -4.65 7.61
C LEU A 136 16.61 -5.66 8.58
N GLY A 137 17.20 -6.86 8.68
CA GLY A 137 16.87 -7.84 9.73
C GLY A 137 15.56 -8.61 9.53
N ASP A 138 14.97 -9.11 10.62
CA ASP A 138 13.79 -9.98 10.60
C ASP A 138 12.46 -9.26 10.32
N LEU A 139 12.45 -7.94 10.22
CA LEU A 139 11.25 -7.13 10.01
C LEU A 139 10.92 -6.98 8.52
N ASP A 140 9.63 -6.97 8.20
CA ASP A 140 9.15 -6.65 6.84
C ASP A 140 9.27 -5.14 6.55
N SER A 141 9.29 -4.78 5.28
CA SER A 141 9.47 -3.39 4.86
C SER A 141 8.33 -2.45 5.29
N PHE A 142 7.12 -2.97 5.55
CA PHE A 142 6.02 -2.17 6.08
C PHE A 142 6.29 -1.79 7.53
N SER A 143 6.68 -2.78 8.34
CA SER A 143 7.09 -2.54 9.73
C SER A 143 8.26 -1.56 9.81
N ILE A 144 9.27 -1.69 8.94
CA ILE A 144 10.39 -0.74 8.86
C ILE A 144 9.92 0.69 8.54
N GLN A 145 9.00 0.85 7.59
CA GLN A 145 8.43 2.18 7.26
C GLN A 145 7.65 2.78 8.43
N CYS A 146 6.87 1.98 9.15
CA CYS A 146 6.18 2.44 10.35
C CYS A 146 7.19 2.91 11.42
N LEU A 147 8.24 2.14 11.67
CA LEU A 147 9.28 2.46 12.64
C LEU A 147 10.11 3.69 12.25
N GLY A 148 10.18 4.04 10.97
CA GLY A 148 10.86 5.26 10.51
C GLY A 148 10.31 6.54 11.16
N CYS A 149 9.06 6.54 11.61
CA CYS A 149 8.43 7.65 12.32
C CYS A 149 8.08 7.28 13.77
N HIS A 150 7.49 6.10 14.00
CA HIS A 150 6.97 5.71 15.32
C HIS A 150 8.05 5.24 16.31
N SER A 151 9.30 5.10 15.87
CA SER A 151 10.40 4.80 16.79
C SER A 151 10.71 6.00 17.69
N GLY A 152 10.70 5.79 19.01
CA GLY A 152 11.17 6.78 19.96
C GLY A 152 10.36 8.09 20.05
N ASN A 153 9.08 8.09 19.66
CA ASN A 153 8.16 9.25 19.72
C ASN A 153 8.55 10.43 18.81
N ALA A 154 9.29 10.19 17.73
CA ALA A 154 9.82 11.25 16.88
C ALA A 154 8.75 11.99 16.06
N ASP A 155 7.56 11.39 15.89
CA ASP A 155 6.45 11.91 15.09
C ASP A 155 5.27 12.45 15.92
N GLY A 156 5.40 12.46 17.25
CA GLY A 156 4.31 12.87 18.16
C GLY A 156 3.17 11.86 18.26
N GLY A 157 3.30 10.68 17.62
CA GLY A 157 2.37 9.56 17.73
C GLY A 157 2.68 8.64 18.92
N PRO A 158 1.88 7.58 19.15
CA PRO A 158 2.17 6.59 20.18
C PRO A 158 3.49 5.89 19.90
N ALA A 159 4.50 6.19 20.72
CA ALA A 159 5.83 5.64 20.54
C ALA A 159 5.82 4.10 20.63
N VAL A 160 6.52 3.46 19.70
CA VAL A 160 6.78 2.02 19.74
C VAL A 160 8.28 1.75 19.76
N GLN A 161 8.65 0.68 20.44
CA GLN A 161 10.02 0.15 20.42
C GLN A 161 9.96 -1.32 20.03
N VAL A 162 10.92 -1.77 19.22
CA VAL A 162 11.08 -3.18 18.89
C VAL A 162 12.40 -3.63 19.50
N ASP A 163 12.34 -4.63 20.37
CA ASP A 163 13.56 -5.18 20.96
C ASP A 163 14.25 -6.16 19.99
N SER A 164 15.42 -6.67 20.39
CA SER A 164 16.24 -7.57 19.57
C SER A 164 15.54 -8.90 19.22
N ASN A 165 14.46 -9.25 19.91
CA ASN A 165 13.67 -10.46 19.64
C ASN A 165 12.46 -10.17 18.74
N GLY A 166 12.34 -8.95 18.22
CA GLY A 166 11.20 -8.53 17.40
C GLY A 166 9.95 -8.23 18.21
N LEU A 167 10.02 -8.15 19.55
CA LEU A 167 8.86 -7.83 20.39
C LEU A 167 8.57 -6.33 20.35
N VAL A 168 7.38 -5.97 19.86
CA VAL A 168 6.89 -4.58 19.87
C VAL A 168 6.43 -4.23 21.28
N ARG A 169 6.86 -3.07 21.74
CA ARG A 169 6.45 -2.43 22.99
C ARG A 169 5.74 -1.13 22.69
N HIS A 170 4.47 -1.03 23.08
CA HIS A 170 3.68 0.20 22.92
C HIS A 170 3.80 1.05 24.19
N ALA A 171 4.21 2.31 24.04
CA ALA A 171 4.41 3.21 25.18
C ALA A 171 3.10 3.59 25.89
N ASP A 172 1.96 3.47 25.19
CA ASP A 172 0.62 3.73 25.72
C ASP A 172 0.04 2.56 26.55
N GLY A 173 0.81 1.47 26.72
CA GLY A 173 0.38 0.29 27.46
C GLY A 173 -0.51 -0.67 26.67
N ALA A 174 -0.64 -0.48 25.35
CA ALA A 174 -1.28 -1.47 24.49
C ALA A 174 -0.55 -2.82 24.50
N VAL A 175 -1.23 -3.87 24.01
CA VAL A 175 -0.70 -5.24 24.03
C VAL A 175 0.60 -5.34 23.25
N ASN A 176 1.66 -5.82 23.91
CA ASN A 176 2.94 -6.08 23.28
C ASN A 176 2.88 -7.39 22.50
N HIS A 177 3.37 -7.37 21.25
CA HIS A 177 3.28 -8.51 20.36
C HIS A 177 4.51 -8.56 19.45
N PRO A 178 5.06 -9.74 19.14
CA PRO A 178 6.17 -9.82 18.19
C PRO A 178 5.73 -9.45 16.76
N VAL A 179 6.67 -8.90 15.98
CA VAL A 179 6.56 -8.65 14.54
C VAL A 179 7.81 -9.18 13.83
N GLY A 180 7.75 -9.35 12.51
CA GLY A 180 8.79 -10.01 11.72
C GLY A 180 8.75 -11.54 11.77
N ILE A 181 7.87 -12.12 12.59
CA ILE A 181 7.78 -13.57 12.76
C ILE A 181 7.22 -14.23 11.51
N ASN A 182 7.88 -15.28 11.03
CA ASN A 182 7.32 -16.14 9.98
C ASN A 182 6.11 -16.90 10.54
N TYR A 183 4.93 -16.56 10.02
CA TYR A 183 3.67 -17.04 10.60
C TYR A 183 3.45 -18.53 10.37
N ASP A 184 3.82 -19.05 9.20
CA ASP A 184 3.71 -20.48 8.89
C ASP A 184 4.56 -21.31 9.86
N LYS A 185 5.82 -20.92 10.11
CA LYS A 185 6.68 -21.57 11.12
C LYS A 185 6.08 -21.50 12.52
N ALA A 186 5.58 -20.33 12.93
CA ALA A 186 4.95 -20.15 14.24
C ALA A 186 3.71 -21.05 14.40
N SER A 187 2.85 -21.10 13.37
CA SER A 187 1.62 -21.88 13.40
C SER A 187 1.84 -23.38 13.54
N ARG A 188 2.97 -23.89 13.02
CA ARG A 188 3.36 -25.31 13.15
C ARG A 188 3.84 -25.68 14.55
N TYR A 189 4.29 -24.71 15.35
CA TYR A 189 4.70 -24.95 16.73
C TYR A 189 3.50 -25.17 17.67
N GLY A 190 2.29 -24.74 17.27
CA GLY A 190 1.03 -24.96 17.99
C GLY A 190 0.51 -23.70 18.70
N GLY A 191 -0.79 -23.70 19.04
CA GLY A 191 -1.47 -22.57 19.71
C GLY A 191 -1.89 -21.44 18.77
N TYR A 192 -1.78 -21.63 17.46
CA TYR A 192 -2.19 -20.67 16.44
C TYR A 192 -3.03 -21.32 15.35
N ARG A 193 -3.92 -20.53 14.76
CA ARG A 193 -4.64 -20.91 13.54
C ARG A 193 -3.69 -20.95 12.35
N ILE A 194 -3.97 -21.83 11.40
CA ILE A 194 -3.24 -21.85 10.12
C ILE A 194 -3.54 -20.59 9.31
N GLN A 195 -2.57 -20.13 8.52
CA GLN A 195 -2.70 -18.91 7.70
C GLN A 195 -3.98 -18.88 6.84
N ALA A 196 -4.39 -20.03 6.27
CA ALA A 196 -5.59 -20.13 5.44
C ALA A 196 -6.91 -19.84 6.18
N ARG A 197 -6.91 -19.88 7.52
CA ARG A 197 -8.07 -19.57 8.36
C ARG A 197 -8.09 -18.13 8.87
N LEU A 198 -7.03 -17.36 8.62
CA LEU A 198 -7.01 -15.95 9.00
C LEU A 198 -8.00 -15.14 8.18
N PRO A 199 -8.70 -14.16 8.77
CA PRO A 199 -9.55 -13.25 8.03
C PRO A 199 -8.70 -12.43 7.05
N LYS A 200 -9.26 -12.12 5.88
CA LYS A 200 -8.56 -11.36 4.82
C LYS A 200 -8.03 -9.99 5.26
N SER A 201 -8.60 -9.43 6.33
CA SER A 201 -8.17 -8.16 6.94
C SER A 201 -6.82 -8.26 7.65
N ILE A 202 -6.43 -9.45 8.12
CA ILE A 202 -5.11 -9.70 8.71
C ILE A 202 -4.17 -10.08 7.57
N MET A 203 -3.31 -9.14 7.20
CA MET A 203 -2.31 -9.35 6.16
C MET A 203 -1.03 -9.92 6.75
N LEU A 204 -0.40 -10.85 6.04
CA LEU A 204 0.93 -11.36 6.39
C LEU A 204 1.90 -11.08 5.22
N PRO A 205 2.46 -9.86 5.13
CA PRO A 205 3.43 -9.52 4.09
C PRO A 205 4.59 -10.50 4.09
N ASP A 206 4.92 -11.06 2.93
CA ASP A 206 5.96 -12.10 2.78
C ASP A 206 5.78 -13.32 3.74
N GLY A 207 4.53 -13.59 4.16
CA GLY A 207 4.21 -14.65 5.12
C GLY A 207 4.62 -14.33 6.57
N ARG A 208 4.96 -13.08 6.86
CA ARG A 208 5.38 -12.62 8.18
C ARG A 208 4.31 -11.79 8.86
N LEU A 209 4.31 -11.84 10.19
CA LEU A 209 3.51 -10.96 11.03
C LEU A 209 4.11 -9.55 11.02
N SER A 210 3.31 -8.55 10.64
CA SER A 210 3.74 -7.17 10.39
C SER A 210 2.92 -6.18 11.21
N CYS A 211 3.38 -4.93 11.34
CA CYS A 211 2.57 -3.84 11.88
C CYS A 211 1.20 -3.75 11.16
N ILE A 212 1.16 -3.97 9.84
CA ILE A 212 -0.07 -3.91 9.04
C ILE A 212 -0.96 -5.17 9.13
N SER A 213 -0.52 -6.21 9.85
CA SER A 213 -1.38 -7.33 10.23
C SER A 213 -2.44 -6.89 11.24
N CYS A 214 -2.14 -5.87 12.03
CA CYS A 214 -3.00 -5.35 13.08
C CYS A 214 -3.46 -3.92 12.80
N HIS A 215 -2.65 -3.07 12.19
CA HIS A 215 -2.94 -1.63 12.03
C HIS A 215 -3.19 -1.21 10.57
N GLN A 216 -4.04 -0.20 10.39
CA GLN A 216 -4.30 0.42 9.08
C GLN A 216 -3.53 1.75 8.96
N GLY A 217 -2.51 1.78 8.09
CA GLY A 217 -1.65 2.96 7.90
C GLY A 217 -2.27 4.08 7.06
N TYR A 218 -2.90 3.76 5.92
CA TYR A 218 -3.45 4.76 4.99
C TYR A 218 -4.96 4.94 5.17
N THR A 219 -5.40 5.45 6.33
CA THR A 219 -6.81 5.84 6.55
C THR A 219 -6.91 7.13 7.35
N GLN A 220 -8.08 7.79 7.33
CA GLN A 220 -8.34 8.98 8.16
C GLN A 220 -8.09 8.75 9.66
N LYS A 221 -8.18 7.50 10.11
CA LYS A 221 -7.84 7.07 11.46
C LYS A 221 -6.57 6.22 11.39
N HIS A 222 -5.46 6.87 11.03
CA HIS A 222 -4.13 6.24 10.95
C HIS A 222 -3.85 5.40 12.20
N GLY A 223 -3.30 4.20 12.01
CA GLY A 223 -2.94 3.31 13.10
C GLY A 223 -4.11 2.62 13.80
N LYS A 224 -5.37 2.79 13.37
CA LYS A 224 -6.48 2.00 13.94
C LYS A 224 -6.31 0.51 13.65
N LEU A 225 -6.90 -0.33 14.49
CA LEU A 225 -6.89 -1.77 14.27
C LEU A 225 -7.67 -2.18 13.02
N VAL A 226 -7.23 -3.26 12.36
CA VAL A 226 -7.89 -3.84 11.17
C VAL A 226 -9.29 -4.40 11.48
N MET A 227 -9.57 -4.63 12.76
CA MET A 227 -10.87 -5.01 13.31
C MET A 227 -10.96 -4.67 14.80
N SER A 228 -12.16 -4.78 15.40
CA SER A 228 -12.33 -4.56 16.84
C SER A 228 -11.62 -5.63 17.67
N ASN A 229 -10.90 -5.21 18.71
CA ASN A 229 -10.30 -6.12 19.70
C ASN A 229 -11.18 -6.28 20.97
N GLN A 230 -12.48 -5.98 20.89
CA GLN A 230 -13.38 -6.19 22.02
C GLN A 230 -13.38 -7.67 22.45
N GLY A 231 -13.08 -7.94 23.72
CA GLY A 231 -12.99 -9.31 24.24
C GLY A 231 -11.86 -10.12 23.61
N SER A 232 -10.74 -9.48 23.24
CA SER A 232 -9.57 -10.12 22.62
C SER A 232 -9.85 -10.78 21.27
N LYS A 233 -10.92 -10.38 20.58
CA LYS A 233 -11.32 -10.95 19.28
C LYS A 233 -10.19 -10.95 18.25
N LEU A 234 -9.40 -9.88 18.18
CA LEU A 234 -8.27 -9.81 17.24
C LEU A 234 -7.20 -10.84 17.60
N CYS A 235 -6.92 -11.05 18.89
CA CYS A 235 -5.97 -12.08 19.35
C CYS A 235 -6.42 -13.47 18.92
N PHE A 236 -7.71 -13.78 19.09
CA PHE A 236 -8.29 -15.08 18.74
C PHE A 236 -8.42 -15.32 17.24
N GLU A 237 -8.20 -14.32 16.38
CA GLU A 237 -8.06 -14.58 14.95
C GLU A 237 -6.77 -15.34 14.63
N CYS A 238 -5.73 -15.15 15.43
CA CYS A 238 -4.44 -15.82 15.25
C CYS A 238 -4.24 -16.95 16.25
N HIS A 239 -4.66 -16.80 17.50
CA HIS A 239 -4.47 -17.78 18.55
C HIS A 239 -5.65 -18.76 18.64
N ASP A 240 -5.32 -20.04 18.79
CA ASP A 240 -6.28 -21.13 19.01
C ASP A 240 -5.98 -21.74 20.39
N ILE A 241 -6.25 -20.94 21.43
CA ILE A 241 -5.96 -21.22 22.84
C ILE A 241 -7.24 -21.39 23.64
#